data_AF-V8QY89-F1
#
_entry.id   AF-V8QY89-F1
#
_cell.length_a   1.000
_cell.length_b   1.000
_cell.length_c   1.000
_cell.angle_alpha   90.00
_cell.angle_beta   90.00
_cell.angle_gamma   90.00
#
_symmetry.space_group_name_H-M   'P 1'
#
loop_
_entity.id
_entity.type
_entity.pdbx_description
1 polymer ?
#
loop_
_entity_poly.entity_id
_entity_poly.type
_entity_poly.pdbx_seq_one_letter_code
_entity_poly.pdbx_strand_id
1 'polypeptide(L)'
;MKIDFETFKTDLSLTKADICRELYLQHGDMIRIQKEHVAVKNLVRIIDSTLRLAGSKGFHAMSLRDLCADSGFSIGGLYAYIRNKDDLLVLIQGHGFLLTKRVLLKSIEDIVAPFDQLRAAVSSHLFLSELMLPWFYFSFMEVKSLPKKQMKAAIAVEQEIEDIFFNIISDGIEKGHFLPINARLLSSTIKAIMQDWYLKRRKYRNQSISVSQYVDFVIAMLTGVLTDPARTH
;
A
#
# COMPACT_ATOMS: atom_id res chain seq x y z
N MET A 1 20.54 7.72 3.49
CA MET A 1 19.95 8.93 2.87
C MET A 1 18.53 9.13 3.38
N LYS A 2 18.12 10.35 3.76
CA LYS A 2 16.75 10.63 4.23
C LYS A 2 15.85 10.87 3.01
N ILE A 3 14.79 10.07 2.85
CA ILE A 3 13.82 10.27 1.78
C ILE A 3 12.93 11.45 2.18
N ASP A 4 12.85 12.47 1.33
CA ASP A 4 11.95 13.60 1.51
C ASP A 4 10.57 13.30 0.92
N PHE A 5 9.51 13.79 1.57
CA PHE A 5 8.13 13.49 1.17
C PHE A 5 7.74 14.14 -0.16
N GLU A 6 8.12 15.41 -0.39
CA GLU A 6 7.76 16.09 -1.64
C GLU A 6 8.56 15.52 -2.83
N THR A 7 9.81 15.14 -2.58
CA THR A 7 10.64 14.41 -3.54
C THR A 7 10.04 13.04 -3.84
N PHE A 8 9.70 12.24 -2.82
CA PHE A 8 9.04 10.94 -2.98
C PHE A 8 7.73 11.05 -3.77
N LYS A 9 6.91 12.06 -3.48
CA LYS A 9 5.65 12.32 -4.18
C LYS A 9 5.87 12.65 -5.67
N THR A 10 6.97 13.32 -6.00
CA THR A 10 7.35 13.63 -7.38
C THR A 10 7.95 12.39 -8.08
N ASP A 11 8.77 11.62 -7.38
CA ASP A 11 9.50 10.44 -7.85
C ASP A 11 8.65 9.17 -7.91
N LEU A 12 7.48 9.16 -7.27
CA LEU A 12 6.42 8.18 -7.48
C LEU A 12 5.82 8.30 -8.90
N SER A 13 6.62 8.71 -9.88
CA SER A 13 6.42 8.71 -11.33
C SER A 13 5.97 7.35 -11.89
N LEU A 14 5.90 6.31 -11.05
CA LEU A 14 4.97 5.20 -11.20
C LEU A 14 3.54 5.72 -11.23
N THR A 15 3.06 5.99 -12.43
CA THR A 15 1.71 6.50 -12.59
C THR A 15 0.72 5.42 -12.16
N LYS A 16 -0.41 5.81 -11.57
CA LYS A 16 -1.55 4.90 -11.35
C LYS A 16 -1.90 4.11 -12.63
N ALA A 17 -1.64 4.70 -13.79
CA ALA A 17 -1.81 4.06 -15.09
C ALA A 17 -0.87 2.87 -15.32
N ASP A 18 0.39 2.90 -14.85
CA ASP A 18 1.33 1.79 -15.03
C ASP A 18 0.92 0.56 -14.20
N ILE A 19 0.39 0.79 -13.00
CA ILE A 19 -0.17 -0.28 -12.18
C ILE A 19 -1.48 -0.79 -12.77
N CYS A 20 -2.37 0.12 -13.21
CA CYS A 20 -3.59 -0.28 -13.91
C CYS A 20 -3.30 -1.03 -15.22
N ARG A 21 -2.18 -0.74 -15.89
CA ARG A 21 -1.70 -1.51 -17.04
C ARG A 21 -1.31 -2.93 -16.64
N GLU A 22 -0.55 -3.09 -15.57
CA GLU A 22 -0.22 -4.42 -15.06
C GLU A 22 -1.48 -5.21 -14.65
N LEU A 23 -2.41 -4.58 -13.94
CA LEU A 23 -3.70 -5.20 -13.62
C LEU A 23 -4.46 -5.60 -14.87
N TYR A 24 -4.48 -4.73 -15.88
CA TYR A 24 -5.12 -5.04 -17.15
C TYR A 24 -4.51 -6.30 -17.79
N LEU A 25 -3.19 -6.41 -17.80
CA LEU A 25 -2.48 -7.58 -18.34
C LEU A 25 -2.72 -8.85 -17.51
N GLN A 26 -2.76 -8.74 -16.18
CA GLN A 26 -3.03 -9.86 -15.27
C GLN A 26 -4.49 -10.32 -15.28
N HIS A 27 -5.42 -9.41 -15.62
CA HIS A 27 -6.86 -9.66 -15.66
C HIS A 27 -7.45 -9.58 -17.08
N GLY A 28 -6.64 -9.84 -18.11
CA GLY A 28 -7.06 -9.76 -19.52
C GLY A 28 -8.29 -10.62 -19.84
N ASP A 29 -8.45 -11.76 -19.15
CA ASP A 29 -9.62 -12.64 -19.32
C ASP A 29 -10.92 -12.05 -18.74
N MET A 30 -10.82 -11.17 -17.75
CA MET A 30 -11.96 -10.51 -17.12
C MET A 30 -12.36 -9.22 -17.85
N ILE A 31 -11.36 -8.46 -18.31
CA ILE A 31 -11.56 -7.13 -18.91
C ILE A 31 -11.79 -7.28 -20.41
N ARG A 32 -13.01 -6.99 -20.86
CA ARG A 32 -13.45 -7.20 -22.26
C ARG A 32 -12.97 -6.12 -23.24
N ILE A 33 -12.22 -5.12 -22.75
CA ILE A 33 -11.77 -3.97 -23.54
C ILE A 33 -10.40 -4.26 -24.13
N GLN A 34 -10.33 -4.37 -25.46
CA GLN A 34 -9.11 -4.74 -26.19
C GLN A 34 -8.10 -3.60 -26.33
N LYS A 35 -8.56 -2.34 -26.31
CA LYS A 35 -7.67 -1.17 -26.41
C LYS A 35 -7.07 -0.88 -25.04
N GLU A 36 -5.84 -1.32 -24.82
CA GLU A 36 -5.12 -1.20 -23.54
C GLU A 36 -5.21 0.21 -22.94
N HIS A 37 -4.79 1.25 -23.67
CA HIS A 37 -4.78 2.62 -23.15
C HIS A 37 -6.18 3.09 -22.68
N VAL A 38 -7.25 2.62 -23.33
CA VAL A 38 -8.63 2.90 -22.92
C VAL A 38 -8.97 2.13 -21.65
N ALA A 39 -8.62 0.84 -21.60
CA ALA A 39 -8.86 0.00 -20.44
C ALA A 39 -8.16 0.57 -19.19
N VAL A 40 -6.87 0.91 -19.32
CA VAL A 40 -6.06 1.49 -18.25
C VAL A 40 -6.64 2.80 -17.73
N LYS A 41 -6.96 3.74 -18.62
CA LYS A 41 -7.57 5.02 -18.24
C LYS A 41 -8.88 4.82 -17.47
N ASN A 42 -9.67 3.85 -17.89
CA ASN A 42 -10.97 3.54 -17.30
C ASN A 42 -10.84 2.81 -15.96
N LEU A 43 -9.87 1.91 -15.81
CA LEU A 43 -9.53 1.28 -14.53
C LEU A 43 -9.18 2.32 -13.47
N VAL A 44 -8.34 3.31 -13.81
CA VAL A 44 -8.02 4.43 -12.91
C VAL A 44 -9.29 5.14 -12.44
N ARG A 45 -10.22 5.45 -13.37
CA ARG A 45 -11.49 6.11 -13.03
C ARG A 45 -12.38 5.24 -12.14
N ILE A 46 -12.48 3.95 -12.43
CA ILE A 46 -13.30 2.99 -11.65
C ILE A 46 -12.76 2.89 -10.22
N ILE A 47 -11.44 2.75 -10.05
CA ILE A 47 -10.79 2.64 -8.75
C ILE A 47 -10.96 3.93 -7.95
N ASP A 48 -10.64 5.09 -8.54
CA ASP A 48 -10.74 6.38 -7.85
C ASP A 48 -12.20 6.70 -7.44
N SER A 49 -13.16 6.39 -8.31
CA SER A 49 -14.59 6.56 -8.02
C SER A 49 -15.06 5.65 -6.89
N THR A 50 -14.60 4.39 -6.89
CA THR A 50 -14.97 3.45 -5.83
C THR A 50 -14.39 3.85 -4.48
N LEU A 51 -13.13 4.29 -4.42
CA LEU A 51 -12.51 4.75 -3.17
C LEU A 51 -13.23 5.99 -2.61
N ARG A 52 -13.67 6.92 -3.46
CA ARG A 52 -14.51 8.07 -3.02
C ARG A 52 -15.86 7.64 -2.48
N LEU A 53 -16.56 6.74 -3.17
CA LEU A 53 -17.87 6.26 -2.74
C LEU A 53 -17.78 5.43 -1.46
N ALA A 54 -16.79 4.55 -1.36
CA ALA A 54 -16.54 3.75 -0.18
C ALA A 54 -16.20 4.64 1.04
N GLY A 55 -15.39 5.68 0.85
CA GLY A 55 -15.05 6.63 1.91
C GLY A 55 -16.23 7.49 2.40
N SER A 56 -17.24 7.74 1.56
CA SER A 56 -18.38 8.61 1.91
C SER A 56 -19.59 7.88 2.49
N LYS A 57 -19.92 6.68 1.98
CA LYS A 57 -21.09 5.90 2.43
C LYS A 57 -20.80 4.47 2.84
N GLY A 58 -19.55 4.01 2.71
CA GLY A 58 -19.16 2.63 2.93
C GLY A 58 -19.28 1.76 1.68
N PHE A 59 -18.36 0.80 1.53
CA PHE A 59 -18.32 -0.08 0.35
C PHE A 59 -19.56 -0.96 0.25
N HIS A 60 -20.09 -1.47 1.36
CA HIS A 60 -21.29 -2.30 1.37
C HIS A 60 -22.55 -1.54 0.95
N ALA A 61 -22.67 -0.27 1.35
CA ALA A 61 -23.84 0.55 1.07
C ALA A 61 -23.85 1.10 -0.37
N MET A 62 -22.70 1.27 -1.02
CA MET A 62 -22.68 1.73 -2.41
C MET A 62 -23.19 0.67 -3.39
N SER A 63 -23.89 1.11 -4.43
CA SER A 63 -24.35 0.29 -5.55
C SER A 63 -23.47 0.47 -6.80
N LEU A 64 -23.53 -0.49 -7.74
CA LEU A 64 -22.89 -0.31 -9.05
C LEU A 64 -23.51 0.83 -9.86
N ARG A 65 -24.76 1.21 -9.57
CA ARG A 65 -25.41 2.39 -10.18
C ARG A 65 -24.81 3.69 -9.64
N ASP A 66 -24.49 3.74 -8.34
CA ASP A 66 -23.77 4.87 -7.76
C ASP A 66 -22.39 5.03 -8.39
N LEU A 67 -21.69 3.91 -8.59
CA LEU A 67 -20.41 3.89 -9.27
C LEU A 67 -20.54 4.40 -10.71
N CYS A 68 -21.57 3.96 -11.45
CA CYS A 68 -21.84 4.48 -12.81
C CYS A 68 -22.07 6.00 -12.80
N ALA A 69 -22.85 6.50 -11.84
CA ALA A 69 -23.16 7.93 -11.72
C ALA A 69 -21.91 8.78 -11.38
N ASP A 70 -21.06 8.34 -10.44
CA ASP A 70 -19.84 9.07 -10.05
C ASP A 70 -18.74 8.97 -11.11
N SER A 71 -18.57 7.78 -11.71
CA SER A 71 -17.50 7.54 -12.69
C SER A 71 -17.86 7.99 -14.11
N GLY A 72 -19.14 8.22 -14.41
CA GLY A 72 -19.65 8.55 -15.75
C GLY A 72 -19.71 7.36 -16.71
N PHE A 73 -19.78 6.13 -16.19
CA PHE A 73 -19.93 4.92 -16.99
C PHE A 73 -21.39 4.57 -17.23
N SER A 74 -21.69 3.97 -18.38
CA SER A 74 -22.92 3.19 -18.51
C SER A 74 -22.77 1.88 -17.74
N ILE A 75 -23.90 1.30 -17.32
CA ILE A 75 -23.87 0.00 -16.61
C ILE A 75 -23.24 -1.10 -17.48
N GLY A 76 -23.52 -1.11 -18.79
CA GLY A 76 -22.91 -2.05 -19.73
C GLY A 76 -21.41 -1.82 -19.90
N GLY A 77 -20.98 -0.55 -19.89
CA GLY A 77 -19.56 -0.19 -19.93
C GLY A 77 -18.81 -0.62 -18.68
N LEU A 78 -19.43 -0.50 -17.49
CA LEU A 78 -18.86 -0.98 -16.23
C LEU A 78 -18.73 -2.51 -16.21
N TYR A 79 -19.73 -3.22 -16.74
CA TYR A 79 -19.71 -4.68 -16.87
C TYR A 79 -18.63 -5.23 -17.82
N ALA A 80 -17.99 -4.37 -18.62
CA ALA A 80 -16.81 -4.75 -19.40
C ALA A 80 -15.53 -4.87 -18.54
N TYR A 81 -15.54 -4.41 -17.29
CA TYR A 81 -14.39 -4.45 -16.37
C TYR A 81 -14.63 -5.35 -15.16
N ILE A 82 -15.85 -5.38 -14.63
CA ILE A 82 -16.22 -6.11 -13.40
C ILE A 82 -17.57 -6.80 -13.59
N ARG A 83 -17.81 -7.98 -13.00
CA ARG A 83 -19.13 -8.64 -13.09
C ARG A 83 -20.03 -8.31 -11.90
N ASN A 84 -19.43 -8.00 -10.75
CA ASN A 84 -20.13 -7.72 -9.50
C ASN A 84 -19.24 -6.90 -8.55
N LYS A 85 -19.74 -6.61 -7.33
CA LYS A 85 -18.97 -5.88 -6.30
C LYS A 85 -17.75 -6.66 -5.80
N ASP A 86 -17.77 -7.98 -5.82
CA ASP A 86 -16.64 -8.79 -5.37
C ASP A 86 -15.46 -8.64 -6.34
N ASP A 87 -15.72 -8.66 -7.66
CA ASP A 87 -14.70 -8.39 -8.67
C ASP A 87 -14.11 -6.97 -8.52
N LEU A 88 -14.97 -5.98 -8.22
CA LEU A 88 -14.52 -4.62 -7.96
C LEU A 88 -13.59 -4.54 -6.73
N LEU A 89 -13.94 -5.26 -5.67
CA LEU A 89 -13.13 -5.31 -4.45
C LEU A 89 -11.76 -5.96 -4.73
N VAL A 90 -11.74 -7.08 -5.46
CA VAL A 90 -10.50 -7.75 -5.88
C VAL A 90 -9.62 -6.82 -6.72
N LEU A 91 -10.22 -6.13 -7.68
CA LEU A 91 -9.52 -5.22 -8.59
C LEU A 91 -8.86 -4.06 -7.83
N ILE A 92 -9.57 -3.47 -6.87
CA ILE A 92 -9.04 -2.37 -6.06
C ILE A 92 -7.93 -2.85 -5.12
N GLN A 93 -8.12 -4.01 -4.47
CA GLN A 93 -7.09 -4.58 -3.59
C GLN A 93 -5.81 -4.91 -4.39
N GLY A 94 -5.95 -5.59 -5.53
CA GLY A 94 -4.84 -5.90 -6.43
C GLY A 94 -4.07 -4.65 -6.83
N HIS A 95 -4.77 -3.56 -7.19
CA HIS A 95 -4.13 -2.30 -7.56
C HIS A 95 -3.19 -1.76 -6.49
N GLY A 96 -3.68 -1.57 -5.26
CA GLY A 96 -2.82 -0.94 -4.26
C GLY A 96 -1.78 -1.89 -3.68
N PHE A 97 -2.01 -3.21 -3.65
CA PHE A 97 -0.97 -4.15 -3.23
C PHE A 97 0.19 -4.20 -4.23
N LEU A 98 -0.09 -4.28 -5.54
CA LEU A 98 0.96 -4.25 -6.58
C LEU A 98 1.77 -2.95 -6.49
N LEU A 99 1.08 -1.82 -6.34
CA LEU A 99 1.75 -0.53 -6.18
C LEU A 99 2.61 -0.49 -4.92
N THR A 100 2.09 -0.94 -3.78
CA THR A 100 2.83 -0.98 -2.51
C THR A 100 4.08 -1.85 -2.62
N LYS A 101 3.95 -3.08 -3.14
CA LYS A 101 5.07 -3.99 -3.32
C LYS A 101 6.16 -3.38 -4.21
N ARG A 102 5.76 -2.83 -5.36
CA ARG A 102 6.70 -2.23 -6.32
C ARG A 102 7.45 -1.04 -5.73
N VAL A 103 6.75 -0.16 -5.02
CA VAL A 103 7.33 1.02 -4.39
C VAL A 103 8.34 0.63 -3.32
N LEU A 104 8.03 -0.37 -2.49
CA LEU A 104 8.94 -0.83 -1.45
C LEU A 104 10.17 -1.54 -2.01
N LEU A 105 10.00 -2.40 -3.01
CA LEU A 105 11.14 -3.09 -3.62
C LEU A 105 12.07 -2.09 -4.33
N LYS A 106 11.50 -1.14 -5.08
CA LYS A 106 12.28 -0.08 -5.73
C LYS A 106 13.01 0.81 -4.73
N SER A 107 12.41 1.09 -3.56
CA SER A 107 13.04 1.99 -2.58
C SER A 107 14.25 1.39 -1.87
N ILE A 108 14.43 0.07 -1.94
CA ILE A 108 15.55 -0.64 -1.29
C ILE A 108 16.58 -1.21 -2.27
N GLU A 109 16.29 -1.22 -3.58
CA GLU A 109 17.04 -1.95 -4.63
C GLU A 109 18.55 -1.65 -4.64
N ASP A 110 18.94 -0.38 -4.53
CA ASP A 110 20.34 0.05 -4.61
C ASP A 110 20.98 0.33 -3.23
N ILE A 111 20.33 -0.07 -2.14
CA ILE A 111 20.81 0.23 -0.78
C ILE A 111 21.47 -1.01 -0.18
N VAL A 112 22.74 -0.89 0.21
CA VAL A 112 23.52 -2.01 0.76
C VAL A 112 23.37 -2.13 2.28
N ALA A 113 23.37 -1.02 3.01
CA ALA A 113 23.32 -1.03 4.47
C ALA A 113 21.92 -1.43 4.98
N PRO A 114 21.77 -2.50 5.80
CA PRO A 114 20.46 -2.98 6.24
C PRO A 114 19.60 -1.92 6.95
N PHE A 115 20.23 -1.05 7.74
CA PHE A 115 19.48 0.03 8.42
C PHE A 115 18.95 1.06 7.42
N ASP A 116 19.73 1.36 6.38
CA ASP A 116 19.30 2.29 5.33
C ASP A 116 18.19 1.67 4.47
N GLN A 117 18.24 0.36 4.19
CA GLN A 117 17.16 -0.37 3.55
C GLN A 117 15.89 -0.32 4.39
N LEU A 118 15.99 -0.60 5.69
CA LEU A 118 14.85 -0.57 6.60
C LEU A 118 14.26 0.85 6.67
N ARG A 119 15.12 1.87 6.76
CA ARG A 119 14.71 3.27 6.73
C ARG A 119 13.96 3.60 5.45
N ALA A 120 14.48 3.19 4.29
CA ALA A 120 13.86 3.44 3.01
C ALA A 120 12.50 2.74 2.89
N ALA A 121 12.41 1.46 3.25
CA ALA A 121 11.16 0.70 3.23
C ALA A 121 10.07 1.34 4.13
N VAL A 122 10.41 1.68 5.38
CA VAL A 122 9.46 2.31 6.32
C VAL A 122 9.02 3.69 5.82
N SER A 123 9.97 4.50 5.35
CA SER A 123 9.67 5.84 4.83
C SER A 123 8.75 5.77 3.61
N SER A 124 9.07 4.90 2.65
CA SER A 124 8.28 4.72 1.42
C SER A 124 6.89 4.18 1.71
N HIS A 125 6.73 3.24 2.65
CA HIS A 125 5.40 2.75 3.03
C HIS A 125 4.55 3.88 3.63
N LEU A 126 5.12 4.63 4.60
CA LEU A 126 4.39 5.72 5.26
C LEU A 126 4.03 6.84 4.30
N PHE A 127 4.94 7.25 3.43
CA PHE A 127 4.68 8.26 2.40
C PHE A 127 3.63 7.78 1.39
N LEU A 128 3.72 6.54 0.92
CA LEU A 128 2.71 5.97 0.04
C LEU A 128 1.35 5.91 0.74
N SER A 129 1.31 5.56 2.03
CA SER A 129 0.08 5.53 2.82
C SER A 129 -0.55 6.91 3.04
N GLU A 130 0.26 7.98 3.09
CA GLU A 130 -0.24 9.36 3.11
C GLU A 130 -0.84 9.75 1.76
N LEU A 131 -0.19 9.39 0.64
CA LEU A 131 -0.65 9.70 -0.71
C LEU A 131 -1.89 8.89 -1.13
N MET A 132 -2.03 7.67 -0.60
CA MET A 132 -3.10 6.73 -0.92
C MET A 132 -4.00 6.43 0.28
N LEU A 133 -4.18 7.40 1.17
CA LEU A 133 -4.94 7.24 2.42
C LEU A 133 -6.31 6.55 2.23
N PRO A 134 -7.15 6.91 1.24
CA PRO A 134 -8.43 6.23 1.02
C PRO A 134 -8.28 4.74 0.73
N TRP A 135 -7.24 4.35 -0.02
CA TRP A 135 -6.99 2.96 -0.37
C TRP A 135 -6.49 2.14 0.82
N PHE A 136 -5.53 2.64 1.61
CA PHE A 136 -5.04 1.92 2.78
C PHE A 136 -6.12 1.73 3.84
N TYR A 137 -6.95 2.75 4.06
CA TYR A 137 -8.11 2.65 4.94
C TYR A 137 -9.13 1.63 4.43
N PHE A 138 -9.51 1.74 3.15
CA PHE A 138 -10.42 0.80 2.49
C PHE A 138 -9.90 -0.64 2.56
N SER A 139 -8.62 -0.85 2.26
CA SER A 139 -7.99 -2.15 2.20
C SER A 139 -8.16 -2.86 3.55
N PHE A 140 -7.79 -2.18 4.64
CA PHE A 140 -7.89 -2.73 5.99
C PHE A 140 -9.33 -2.99 6.44
N MET A 141 -10.27 -2.09 6.14
CA MET A 141 -11.68 -2.22 6.55
C MET A 141 -12.40 -3.37 5.83
N GLU A 142 -12.08 -3.60 4.56
CA GLU A 142 -12.86 -4.49 3.70
C GLU A 142 -12.29 -5.92 3.57
N VAL A 143 -11.10 -6.23 4.11
CA VAL A 143 -10.51 -7.59 4.02
C VAL A 143 -11.47 -8.66 4.54
N LYS A 144 -12.16 -8.41 5.66
CA LYS A 144 -13.07 -9.39 6.28
C LYS A 144 -14.35 -9.63 5.47
N SER A 145 -14.67 -8.71 4.57
CA SER A 145 -15.86 -8.77 3.74
C SER A 145 -15.62 -9.50 2.41
N LEU A 146 -14.37 -9.87 2.12
CA LEU A 146 -14.02 -10.67 0.96
C LEU A 146 -14.57 -12.10 1.08
N PRO A 147 -14.98 -12.74 -0.04
CA PRO A 147 -15.25 -14.17 -0.02
C PRO A 147 -13.97 -14.94 0.37
N LYS A 148 -14.13 -16.11 1.02
CA LYS A 148 -13.03 -16.83 1.70
C LYS A 148 -11.76 -17.00 0.85
N LYS A 149 -11.91 -17.27 -0.45
CA LYS A 149 -10.77 -17.46 -1.38
C LYS A 149 -9.98 -16.16 -1.54
N GLN A 150 -10.68 -15.05 -1.75
CA GLN A 150 -10.09 -13.73 -1.94
C GLN A 150 -9.54 -13.18 -0.63
N MET A 151 -10.20 -13.43 0.51
CA MET A 151 -9.69 -13.07 1.83
C MET A 151 -8.33 -13.74 2.08
N LYS A 152 -8.20 -15.05 1.81
CA LYS A 152 -6.93 -15.77 1.91
C LYS A 152 -5.85 -15.18 1.00
N ALA A 153 -6.21 -14.81 -0.23
CA ALA A 153 -5.28 -14.17 -1.16
C ALA A 153 -4.82 -12.80 -0.65
N ALA A 154 -5.73 -11.97 -0.13
CA ALA A 154 -5.40 -10.68 0.44
C ALA A 154 -4.45 -10.81 1.65
N ILE A 155 -4.70 -11.76 2.55
CA ILE A 155 -3.82 -12.07 3.69
C ILE A 155 -2.43 -12.50 3.21
N ALA A 156 -2.35 -13.35 2.18
CA ALA A 156 -1.06 -13.78 1.64
C ALA A 156 -0.25 -12.60 1.07
N VAL A 157 -0.90 -11.71 0.32
CA VAL A 157 -0.23 -10.51 -0.22
C VAL A 157 0.17 -9.53 0.89
N GLU A 158 -0.66 -9.38 1.92
CA GLU A 158 -0.32 -8.57 3.10
C GLU A 158 0.88 -9.14 3.87
N GLN A 159 1.05 -10.47 3.85
CA GLN A 159 2.20 -11.16 4.40
C GLN A 159 3.46 -10.94 3.54
N GLU A 160 3.34 -10.95 2.21
CA GLU A 160 4.47 -10.65 1.31
C GLU A 160 5.04 -9.25 1.54
N ILE A 161 4.19 -8.25 1.79
CA ILE A 161 4.64 -6.89 2.13
C ILE A 161 5.39 -6.89 3.46
N GLU A 162 4.88 -7.62 4.46
CA GLU A 162 5.53 -7.77 5.76
C GLU A 162 6.88 -8.50 5.65
N ASP A 163 6.97 -9.48 4.75
CA ASP A 163 8.19 -10.25 4.50
C ASP A 163 9.34 -9.38 3.99
N ILE A 164 9.07 -8.26 3.32
CA ILE A 164 10.12 -7.29 2.93
C ILE A 164 10.85 -6.79 4.18
N PHE A 165 10.11 -6.37 5.22
CA PHE A 165 10.71 -5.89 6.47
C PHE A 165 11.41 -7.02 7.23
N PHE A 166 10.80 -8.20 7.26
CA PHE A 166 11.38 -9.38 7.90
C PHE A 166 12.72 -9.77 7.28
N ASN A 167 12.82 -9.75 5.95
CA ASN A 167 14.04 -10.11 5.24
C ASN A 167 15.16 -9.10 5.53
N ILE A 168 14.88 -7.80 5.51
CA ILE A 168 15.87 -6.76 5.85
C ILE A 168 16.37 -6.91 7.29
N ILE A 169 15.46 -7.15 8.25
CA ILE A 169 15.82 -7.31 9.66
C ILE A 169 16.63 -8.59 9.87
N SER A 170 16.21 -9.70 9.26
CA SER A 170 16.90 -10.99 9.40
C SER A 170 18.31 -10.94 8.83
N ASP A 171 18.47 -10.35 7.63
CA ASP A 171 19.79 -10.15 7.00
C ASP A 171 20.70 -9.25 7.84
N GLY A 172 20.15 -8.17 8.40
CA GLY A 172 20.90 -7.29 9.29
C GLY A 172 21.35 -7.98 10.59
N ILE A 173 20.55 -8.90 11.14
CA ILE A 173 20.94 -9.72 12.30
C ILE A 173 22.04 -10.71 11.90
N GLU A 174 21.87 -11.44 10.80
CA GLU A 174 22.83 -12.45 10.33
C GLU A 174 24.21 -11.85 10.06
N LYS A 175 24.25 -10.64 9.47
CA LYS A 175 25.49 -9.89 9.21
C LYS A 175 26.05 -9.16 10.43
N GLY A 176 25.38 -9.24 11.59
CA GLY A 176 25.81 -8.60 12.83
C GLY A 176 25.62 -7.07 12.87
N HIS A 177 24.86 -6.50 11.93
CA HIS A 177 24.50 -5.07 11.92
C HIS A 177 23.41 -4.73 12.93
N PHE A 178 22.52 -5.70 13.23
CA PHE A 178 21.42 -5.53 14.19
C PHE A 178 21.59 -6.45 15.41
N LEU A 179 21.03 -6.02 16.53
CA LEU A 179 20.91 -6.84 17.73
C LEU A 179 20.03 -8.08 17.47
N PRO A 180 20.37 -9.24 18.08
CA PRO A 180 19.59 -10.46 17.93
C PRO A 180 18.21 -10.29 18.61
N ILE A 181 17.17 -10.10 17.80
CA ILE A 181 15.79 -9.95 18.23
C ILE A 181 14.88 -10.85 17.39
N ASN A 182 13.66 -11.11 17.84
CA ASN A 182 12.65 -11.80 17.03
C ASN A 182 12.26 -10.93 15.82
N ALA A 183 12.92 -11.15 14.68
CA ALA A 183 12.73 -10.39 13.45
C ALA A 183 11.28 -10.41 12.96
N ARG A 184 10.59 -11.54 13.10
CA ARG A 184 9.19 -11.69 12.69
C ARG A 184 8.28 -10.80 13.53
N LEU A 185 8.42 -10.86 14.86
CA LEU A 185 7.63 -10.04 15.77
C LEU A 185 7.89 -8.54 15.58
N LEU A 186 9.15 -8.15 15.36
CA LEU A 186 9.49 -6.76 15.07
C LEU A 186 8.86 -6.30 13.75
N SER A 187 8.87 -7.13 12.70
CA SER A 187 8.22 -6.83 11.42
C SER A 187 6.72 -6.62 11.56
N SER A 188 6.04 -7.49 12.31
CA SER A 188 4.61 -7.34 12.61
C SER A 188 4.33 -6.06 13.42
N THR A 189 5.26 -5.67 14.31
CA THR A 189 5.15 -4.44 15.10
C THR A 189 5.35 -3.19 14.24
N ILE A 190 6.35 -3.20 13.34
CA ILE A 190 6.58 -2.13 12.35
C ILE A 190 5.31 -1.93 11.52
N LYS A 191 4.74 -3.03 11.01
CA LYS A 191 3.47 -3.00 10.30
C LYS A 191 2.38 -2.34 11.13
N ALA A 192 2.11 -2.81 12.35
CA ALA A 192 1.08 -2.24 13.21
C ALA A 192 1.26 -0.74 13.47
N ILE A 193 2.50 -0.26 13.67
CA ILE A 193 2.82 1.16 13.81
C ILE A 193 2.47 1.91 12.52
N MET A 194 2.86 1.41 11.34
CA MET A 194 2.49 2.02 10.06
C MET A 194 0.98 2.03 9.82
N GLN A 195 0.27 0.98 10.26
CA GLN A 195 -1.20 0.94 10.18
C GLN A 195 -1.87 2.02 11.05
N ASP A 196 -1.30 2.30 12.22
CA ASP A 196 -1.81 3.35 13.11
C ASP A 196 -1.83 4.73 12.43
N TRP A 197 -0.84 5.02 11.56
CA TRP A 197 -0.77 6.28 10.80
C TRP A 197 -2.05 6.54 9.98
N TYR A 198 -2.43 5.59 9.12
CA TYR A 198 -3.56 5.77 8.22
C TYR A 198 -4.91 5.43 8.86
N LEU A 199 -4.96 4.52 9.83
CA LEU A 199 -6.20 4.17 10.54
C LEU A 199 -6.60 5.21 11.58
N LYS A 200 -5.63 5.85 12.23
CA LYS A 200 -5.87 6.87 13.26
C LYS A 200 -5.34 8.25 12.87
N ARG A 201 -5.31 8.55 11.56
CA ARG A 201 -4.77 9.81 10.99
C ARG A 201 -5.25 11.08 11.69
N ARG A 202 -6.49 11.10 12.20
CA ARG A 202 -7.07 12.21 12.98
C ARG A 202 -6.24 12.56 14.23
N LYS A 203 -5.72 11.58 14.96
CA LYS A 203 -4.88 11.79 16.16
C LYS A 203 -3.66 12.65 15.82
N TYR A 204 -2.93 12.26 14.77
CA TYR A 204 -1.72 12.95 14.33
C TYR A 204 -2.02 14.31 13.70
N ARG A 205 -3.13 14.44 12.97
CA ARG A 205 -3.60 15.73 12.45
C ARG A 205 -3.88 16.73 13.57
N ASN A 206 -4.55 16.30 14.64
CA ASN A 206 -4.83 17.16 15.80
C ASN A 206 -3.56 17.59 16.55
N GLN A 207 -2.49 16.82 16.42
CA GLN A 207 -1.17 17.13 17.00
C GLN A 207 -0.26 17.89 16.02
N SER A 208 -0.76 18.26 14.82
CA SER A 208 0.03 18.88 13.75
C SER A 208 1.28 18.08 13.36
N ILE A 209 1.21 16.74 13.45
CA ILE A 209 2.30 15.84 13.06
C ILE A 209 2.19 15.56 11.56
N SER A 210 3.24 15.91 10.82
CA SER A 210 3.45 15.55 9.42
C SER A 210 3.89 14.09 9.26
N VAL A 211 3.72 13.53 8.07
CA VAL A 211 4.18 12.16 7.77
C VAL A 211 5.70 12.04 7.94
N SER A 212 6.48 13.07 7.57
CA SER A 212 7.93 13.09 7.73
C SER A 212 8.36 13.05 9.21
N GLN A 213 7.68 13.79 10.08
CA GLN A 213 7.92 13.73 11.53
C GLN A 213 7.57 12.36 12.10
N TYR A 214 6.48 11.74 11.62
CA TYR A 214 6.11 10.40 12.05
C TYR A 214 7.13 9.35 11.60
N VAL A 215 7.61 9.43 10.36
CA VAL A 215 8.72 8.60 9.85
C VAL A 215 9.94 8.77 10.75
N ASP A 216 10.39 10.00 10.99
CA ASP A 216 11.57 10.27 11.83
C ASP A 216 11.42 9.64 13.23
N PHE A 217 10.23 9.73 13.83
CA PHE A 217 9.93 9.11 15.11
C PHE A 217 10.01 7.58 15.06
N VAL A 218 9.41 6.94 14.05
CA VAL A 218 9.45 5.48 13.88
C VAL A 218 10.88 5.01 13.66
N ILE A 219 11.66 5.71 12.84
CA ILE A 219 13.06 5.38 12.59
C ILE A 219 13.89 5.52 13.86
N ALA A 220 13.70 6.58 14.66
CA ALA A 220 14.40 6.75 15.92
C ALA A 220 14.10 5.60 16.91
N MET A 221 12.84 5.16 16.99
CA MET A 221 12.48 3.98 17.79
C MET A 221 13.19 2.71 17.29
N LEU A 222 13.22 2.49 15.96
CA LEU A 222 13.88 1.34 15.38
C LEU A 222 15.39 1.35 15.59
N THR A 223 16.04 2.52 15.53
CA THR A 223 17.45 2.68 15.90
C THR A 223 17.68 2.16 17.33
N GLY A 224 16.88 2.63 18.30
CA GLY A 224 17.03 2.24 19.70
C GLY A 224 16.79 0.75 19.97
N VAL A 225 15.98 0.07 19.16
CA VAL A 225 15.69 -1.37 19.29
C VAL A 225 16.73 -2.23 18.57
N LEU A 226 17.24 -1.79 17.42
CA LEU A 226 18.09 -2.60 16.55
C LEU A 226 19.58 -2.36 16.75
N THR A 227 19.98 -1.22 17.28
CA THR A 227 21.39 -0.83 17.41
C THR A 227 21.79 -0.65 18.87
N ASP A 228 22.99 -1.09 19.20
CA ASP A 228 23.60 -0.84 20.50
C ASP A 228 24.15 0.60 20.53
N PRO A 229 23.71 1.47 21.46
CA PRO A 229 24.26 2.81 21.62
C PRO A 229 25.79 2.81 21.79
N ALA A 230 26.37 1.73 22.33
CA ALA A 230 27.81 1.58 22.54
C ALA A 230 28.61 1.17 21.28
N ARG A 231 27.94 0.85 20.17
CA ARG A 231 28.59 0.46 18.89
C ARG A 231 28.51 1.54 17.81
N THR A 232 27.83 2.66 18.06
CA THR A 232 27.86 3.84 17.21
C THR A 232 29.17 4.61 17.43
N HIS A 233 30.23 4.17 16.74
CA HIS A 233 31.49 4.89 16.58
C HIS A 233 31.69 5.32 15.13
#